data_AF-A0AAU9J160-F1
#
_entry.id   AF-A0AAU9J160-F1
#
_cell.length_a   1.000
_cell.length_b   1.000
_cell.length_c   1.000
_cell.angle_alpha   90.00
_cell.angle_beta   90.00
_cell.angle_gamma   90.00
#
_symmetry.space_group_name_H-M   'P 1'
#
loop_
_entity.id
_entity.type
_entity.pdbx_description
1 polymer ?
#
loop_
_entity_poly.entity_id
_entity_poly.type
_entity_poly.pdbx_seq_one_letter_code
_entity_poly.pdbx_strand_id
1 'polypeptide(L)'
;MANFQDPILLLRDYIMNNKKIDFVGGKLYFGNLEVPLSHPTAWKPKTTKQYTIGSLWFYLQNSDKDYKTYIKDCGKMGVDLVSRPDMPEIISYFKGESDTSEAIDEELRASTLIKKTSREEVKEERRAAARETLERPLCTKESILQTPNVSYKYLLTYCNESMKNRKRQRESSNLSFLEEVLKLPHKSQDIPPHPIILVPSNQSPGNLCLHNALQFLDKGIYMEDIQDYAIMQPVMLTRKVRDKIVNFEIYDQTLTFNKNHWRRVAAVFVQGPRYQFKDWPLGNDLVQLFLSVRGFYMKYHDVPADENVKKWNVKQLLINRNKRHMDRTIQNEFWAEFEKFLFSPRYNKSR
;
A
#
# COMPACT_ATOMS: atom_id res chain seq x y z
N MET A 1 -28.40 -62.60 0.98
CA MET A 1 -27.53 -63.04 2.07
C MET A 1 -26.20 -62.32 1.91
N ALA A 2 -25.80 -61.50 2.89
CA ALA A 2 -24.56 -60.74 2.82
C ALA A 2 -23.38 -61.74 2.77
N ASN A 3 -22.77 -61.86 1.60
CA ASN A 3 -21.82 -62.93 1.30
C ASN A 3 -20.43 -62.46 1.74
N PHE A 4 -20.26 -62.31 3.05
CA PHE A 4 -19.02 -61.97 3.71
C PHE A 4 -18.04 -63.14 3.55
N GLN A 5 -16.81 -62.84 3.15
CA GLN A 5 -15.78 -63.86 2.96
C GLN A 5 -14.58 -63.58 3.85
N ASP A 6 -14.11 -64.62 4.52
CA ASP A 6 -12.98 -64.56 5.44
C ASP A 6 -11.66 -64.48 4.65
N PRO A 7 -10.83 -63.42 4.82
CA PRO A 7 -9.61 -63.22 4.05
C PRO A 7 -8.59 -64.35 4.19
N ILE A 8 -8.48 -64.96 5.38
CA ILE A 8 -7.48 -66.01 5.66
C ILE A 8 -7.87 -67.32 4.97
N LEU A 9 -9.14 -67.72 5.09
CA LEU A 9 -9.66 -68.91 4.42
C LEU A 9 -9.61 -68.76 2.91
N LEU A 10 -9.95 -67.57 2.40
CA LEU A 10 -9.84 -67.27 0.97
C LEU A 10 -8.39 -67.45 0.47
N LEU A 11 -7.40 -66.95 1.22
CA LEU A 11 -5.99 -67.11 0.85
C LEU A 11 -5.53 -68.58 0.93
N ARG A 12 -5.93 -69.31 2.00
CA ARG A 12 -5.65 -70.74 2.16
C ARG A 12 -6.23 -71.56 1.01
N ASP A 13 -7.49 -71.34 0.67
CA ASP A 13 -8.17 -72.02 -0.44
C ASP A 13 -7.46 -71.79 -1.77
N TYR A 14 -6.99 -70.57 -2.03
CA TYR A 14 -6.30 -70.27 -3.28
C TYR A 14 -4.92 -70.91 -3.35
N ILE A 15 -4.19 -70.97 -2.22
CA ILE A 15 -2.87 -71.59 -2.16
C ILE A 15 -2.98 -73.12 -2.24
N MET A 16 -3.87 -73.74 -1.48
CA MET A 16 -4.11 -75.19 -1.52
C MET A 16 -4.55 -75.68 -2.91
N ASN A 17 -5.42 -74.92 -3.57
CA ASN A 17 -5.91 -75.27 -4.91
C ASN A 17 -5.00 -74.75 -6.04
N ASN A 18 -3.84 -74.17 -5.72
CA ASN A 18 -2.89 -73.58 -6.67
C ASN A 18 -3.56 -72.63 -7.68
N LYS A 19 -4.53 -71.84 -7.22
CA LYS A 19 -5.27 -70.85 -8.01
C LYS A 19 -4.44 -69.58 -8.15
N LYS A 20 -4.44 -68.99 -9.34
CA LYS A 20 -3.73 -67.73 -9.59
C LYS A 20 -4.39 -66.57 -8.85
N ILE A 21 -3.56 -65.74 -8.20
CA ILE A 21 -3.93 -64.49 -7.56
C ILE A 21 -3.25 -63.36 -8.35
N ASP A 22 -4.02 -62.49 -8.98
CA ASP A 22 -3.47 -61.39 -9.76
C ASP A 22 -3.20 -60.18 -8.86
N PHE A 23 -2.07 -59.51 -9.10
CA PHE A 23 -1.66 -58.30 -8.39
C PHE A 23 -1.61 -57.12 -9.36
N VAL A 24 -2.52 -56.14 -9.20
CA VAL A 24 -2.56 -54.93 -10.03
C VAL A 24 -2.80 -53.70 -9.15
N GLY A 25 -1.84 -52.76 -9.15
CA GLY A 25 -2.02 -51.44 -8.54
C GLY A 25 -2.20 -51.43 -7.02
N GLY A 26 -1.54 -52.33 -6.28
CA GLY A 26 -1.64 -52.38 -4.81
C GLY A 26 -2.84 -53.17 -4.28
N LYS A 27 -3.52 -53.92 -5.15
CA LYS A 27 -4.71 -54.72 -4.84
C LYS A 27 -4.54 -56.15 -5.35
N LEU A 28 -5.06 -57.11 -4.58
CA LEU A 28 -5.09 -58.54 -4.90
C LEU A 28 -6.48 -58.91 -5.44
N TYR A 29 -6.50 -59.68 -6.52
CA TYR A 29 -7.73 -60.16 -7.15
C TYR A 29 -7.90 -61.66 -6.92
N PHE A 30 -8.89 -62.00 -6.11
CA PHE A 30 -9.33 -63.37 -5.86
C PHE A 30 -10.56 -63.67 -6.74
N GLY A 31 -10.31 -63.88 -8.03
CA GLY A 31 -11.38 -64.02 -9.04
C GLY A 31 -12.21 -62.74 -9.17
N ASN A 32 -13.40 -62.71 -8.58
CA ASN A 32 -14.32 -61.55 -8.62
C ASN A 32 -14.23 -60.67 -7.36
N LEU A 33 -13.35 -61.00 -6.43
CA LEU A 33 -13.12 -60.26 -5.19
C LEU A 33 -11.87 -59.41 -5.31
N GLU A 34 -12.01 -58.11 -5.05
CA GLU A 34 -10.90 -57.17 -4.94
C GLU A 34 -10.58 -56.94 -3.47
N VAL A 35 -9.32 -57.16 -3.08
CA VAL A 35 -8.86 -56.98 -1.70
C VAL A 35 -7.60 -56.11 -1.69
N PRO A 36 -7.60 -54.95 -0.99
CA PRO A 36 -6.39 -54.14 -0.83
C PRO A 36 -5.27 -54.91 -0.10
N LEU A 37 -4.01 -54.67 -0.48
CA LEU A 37 -2.86 -55.27 0.22
C LEU A 37 -2.84 -54.93 1.72
N SER A 38 -3.35 -53.75 2.09
CA SER A 38 -3.41 -53.26 3.46
C SER A 38 -4.57 -53.83 4.28
N HIS A 39 -5.40 -54.71 3.71
CA HIS A 39 -6.55 -55.26 4.43
C HIS A 39 -6.08 -56.10 5.62
N PRO A 40 -6.53 -55.79 6.86
CA PRO A 40 -6.09 -56.49 8.06
C PRO A 40 -6.61 -57.93 8.08
N THR A 41 -5.84 -58.84 8.67
CA THR A 41 -6.21 -60.25 8.83
C THR A 41 -6.40 -60.60 10.30
N ALA A 42 -7.13 -61.68 10.57
CA ALA A 42 -7.33 -62.22 11.91
C ALA A 42 -6.13 -63.03 12.47
N TRP A 43 -4.98 -63.00 11.80
CA TRP A 43 -3.77 -63.66 12.27
C TRP A 43 -3.11 -62.81 13.35
N LYS A 44 -3.01 -63.36 14.56
CA LYS A 44 -2.40 -62.72 15.72
C LYS A 44 -0.90 -63.01 15.72
N PRO A 45 -0.05 -62.00 15.43
CA PRO A 45 1.38 -62.18 15.51
C PRO A 45 1.82 -62.39 16.96
N LYS A 46 2.96 -63.07 17.16
CA LYS A 46 3.65 -63.07 18.47
C LYS A 46 4.33 -61.72 18.76
N THR A 47 4.32 -60.81 17.79
CA THR A 47 4.73 -59.39 17.88
C THR A 47 3.53 -58.43 17.92
N THR A 48 3.76 -57.16 18.27
CA THR A 48 2.70 -56.16 18.52
C THR A 48 1.93 -55.65 17.28
N LYS A 49 2.38 -55.91 16.05
CA LYS A 49 1.78 -55.34 14.82
C LYS A 49 1.03 -56.40 14.00
N GLN A 50 -0.28 -56.20 13.78
CA GLN A 50 -1.16 -57.09 13.01
C GLN A 50 -0.68 -57.30 11.57
N TYR A 51 -0.88 -58.53 11.04
CA TYR A 51 -0.56 -58.83 9.64
C TYR A 51 -1.66 -58.43 8.69
N THR A 52 -1.25 -57.88 7.56
CA THR A 52 -2.13 -57.61 6.41
C THR A 52 -2.16 -58.82 5.48
N ILE A 53 -3.21 -58.91 4.66
CA ILE A 53 -3.36 -60.01 3.69
C ILE A 53 -2.21 -60.01 2.67
N GLY A 54 -1.70 -58.83 2.32
CA GLY A 54 -0.55 -58.66 1.45
C GLY A 54 0.73 -59.26 2.04
N SER A 55 0.95 -59.10 3.34
CA SER A 55 2.12 -59.66 4.05
C SER A 55 2.13 -61.18 4.03
N LEU A 56 0.99 -61.81 4.31
CA LEU A 56 0.87 -63.27 4.31
C LEU A 56 1.01 -63.84 2.90
N TRP A 57 0.33 -63.25 1.92
CA TRP A 57 0.43 -63.67 0.52
C TRP A 57 1.86 -63.55 -0.02
N PHE A 58 2.52 -62.41 0.21
CA PHE A 58 3.86 -62.16 -0.31
C PHE A 58 4.92 -63.07 0.32
N TYR A 59 4.76 -63.42 1.60
CA TYR A 59 5.60 -64.39 2.27
C TYR A 59 5.45 -65.79 1.66
N LEU A 60 4.20 -66.24 1.45
CA LEU A 60 3.91 -67.56 0.91
C LEU A 60 4.41 -67.74 -0.54
N GLN A 61 4.36 -66.68 -1.35
CA GLN A 61 4.91 -66.69 -2.71
C GLN A 61 6.44 -66.78 -2.76
N ASN A 62 7.13 -66.36 -1.68
CA ASN A 62 8.58 -66.32 -1.61
C ASN A 62 9.16 -67.28 -0.56
N SER A 63 8.43 -68.34 -0.16
CA SER A 63 8.86 -69.27 0.89
C SER A 63 10.23 -69.91 0.63
N ASP A 64 10.62 -70.00 -0.64
CA ASP A 64 11.82 -70.71 -1.09
C ASP A 64 13.04 -69.80 -1.26
N LYS A 65 12.90 -68.48 -1.06
CA LYS A 65 13.97 -67.49 -1.23
C LYS A 65 14.67 -67.18 0.10
N ASP A 66 15.94 -66.80 0.01
CA ASP A 66 16.71 -66.34 1.19
C ASP A 66 16.05 -65.13 1.86
N TYR A 67 16.02 -65.15 3.19
CA TYR A 67 15.34 -64.15 4.02
C TYR A 67 15.88 -62.73 3.79
N LYS A 68 17.16 -62.57 3.46
CA LYS A 68 17.75 -61.25 3.13
C LYS A 68 17.19 -60.68 1.83
N THR A 69 16.87 -61.53 0.86
CA THR A 69 16.27 -61.13 -0.42
C THR A 69 14.80 -60.78 -0.22
N TYR A 70 14.09 -61.56 0.59
CA TYR A 70 12.69 -61.30 0.97
C TYR A 70 12.49 -59.92 1.61
N ILE A 71 13.35 -59.50 2.54
CA ILE A 71 13.25 -58.16 3.16
C ILE A 71 13.33 -57.04 2.12
N LYS A 72 14.24 -57.16 1.14
CA LYS A 72 14.40 -56.14 0.09
C LYS A 72 13.18 -56.07 -0.80
N ASP A 73 12.58 -57.21 -1.13
CA ASP A 73 11.41 -57.26 -2.01
C ASP A 73 10.13 -56.80 -1.28
N CYS A 74 10.01 -57.03 0.03
CA CYS A 74 8.94 -56.44 0.86
C CYS A 74 8.98 -54.91 0.80
N GLY A 75 10.17 -54.31 0.91
CA GLY A 75 10.36 -52.86 0.83
C GLY A 75 9.98 -52.27 -0.53
N LYS A 76 10.17 -53.02 -1.62
CA LYS A 76 9.75 -52.60 -2.97
C LYS A 76 8.25 -52.68 -3.19
N MET A 77 7.59 -53.69 -2.62
CA MET A 77 6.15 -53.85 -2.72
C MET A 77 5.35 -53.02 -1.70
N GLY A 78 6.03 -52.43 -0.70
CA GLY A 78 5.37 -51.64 0.35
C GLY A 78 4.53 -52.49 1.31
N VAL A 79 4.95 -53.75 1.53
CA VAL A 79 4.25 -54.74 2.34
C VAL A 79 5.00 -54.97 3.66
N ASP A 80 4.27 -55.17 4.75
CA ASP A 80 4.85 -55.39 6.08
C ASP A 80 5.53 -56.76 6.21
N LEU A 81 6.63 -56.80 6.98
CA LEU A 81 7.44 -58.01 7.19
C LEU A 81 6.76 -59.00 8.16
N VAL A 82 6.72 -60.27 7.76
CA VAL A 82 6.31 -61.38 8.63
C VAL A 82 7.41 -61.71 9.64
N SER A 83 7.05 -61.93 10.92
CA SER A 83 8.01 -62.18 11.99
C SER A 83 8.57 -63.59 11.94
N ARG A 84 9.89 -63.74 12.14
CA ARG A 84 10.60 -65.04 12.07
C ARG A 84 10.02 -66.15 12.95
N PRO A 85 9.51 -65.91 14.18
CA PRO A 85 8.93 -66.95 15.02
C PRO A 85 7.60 -67.50 14.49
N ASP A 86 6.89 -66.71 13.67
CA ASP A 86 5.54 -67.05 13.15
C ASP A 86 5.62 -67.71 11.76
N MET A 87 6.76 -67.58 11.09
CA MET A 87 7.05 -68.16 9.77
C MET A 87 6.73 -69.65 9.60
N PRO A 88 7.22 -70.58 10.46
CA PRO A 88 6.96 -72.01 10.28
C PRO A 88 5.48 -72.36 10.48
N GLU A 89 4.80 -71.66 11.38
CA GLU A 89 3.38 -71.86 11.68
C GLU A 89 2.49 -71.38 10.53
N ILE A 90 2.81 -70.22 9.95
CA ILE A 90 2.15 -69.67 8.76
C ILE A 90 2.32 -70.64 7.57
N ILE A 91 3.53 -71.13 7.30
CA ILE A 91 3.76 -72.08 6.20
C ILE A 91 2.94 -73.36 6.41
N SER A 92 3.00 -73.95 7.61
CA SER A 92 2.28 -75.18 7.92
C SER A 92 0.77 -75.05 7.72
N TYR A 93 0.18 -73.94 8.16
CA TYR A 93 -1.26 -73.70 8.04
C TYR A 93 -1.70 -73.46 6.59
N PHE A 94 -0.99 -72.61 5.85
CA PHE A 94 -1.38 -72.24 4.48
C PHE A 94 -1.00 -73.29 3.43
N LYS A 95 0.03 -74.12 3.65
CA LYS A 95 0.36 -75.27 2.78
C LYS A 95 -0.48 -76.53 3.12
N GLY A 96 -1.23 -76.52 4.22
CA GLY A 96 -2.16 -77.59 4.58
C GLY A 96 -1.58 -78.72 5.42
N GLU A 97 -0.44 -78.50 6.08
CA GLU A 97 0.15 -79.47 7.02
C GLU A 97 -0.56 -79.44 8.39
N SER A 98 -1.27 -78.36 8.71
CA SER A 98 -2.14 -78.24 9.89
C SER A 98 -3.49 -77.62 9.52
N ASP A 99 -4.58 -78.15 10.10
CA ASP A 99 -5.95 -77.68 9.84
C ASP A 99 -6.41 -76.55 10.76
N THR A 100 -5.74 -76.38 11.89
CA THR A 100 -6.05 -75.41 12.94
C THR A 100 -4.76 -74.77 13.43
N SER A 101 -4.75 -73.44 13.62
CA SER A 101 -3.66 -72.72 14.28
C SER A 101 -4.23 -71.92 15.45
N GLU A 102 -3.55 -71.98 16.59
CA GLU A 102 -3.87 -71.21 17.81
C GLU A 102 -3.64 -69.70 17.62
N ALA A 103 -2.97 -69.30 16.54
CA ALA A 103 -2.67 -67.91 16.21
C ALA A 103 -3.83 -67.17 15.50
N ILE A 104 -4.96 -67.84 15.23
CA ILE A 104 -6.13 -67.22 14.59
C ILE A 104 -7.11 -66.78 15.68
N ASP A 105 -7.36 -65.47 15.79
CA ASP A 105 -8.25 -64.89 16.79
C ASP A 105 -9.68 -64.79 16.24
N GLU A 106 -10.60 -65.60 16.78
CA GLU A 106 -11.98 -65.73 16.29
C GLU A 106 -12.79 -64.42 16.42
N GLU A 107 -12.44 -63.54 17.36
CA GLU A 107 -13.06 -62.21 17.48
C GLU A 107 -12.61 -61.26 16.36
N LEU A 108 -11.33 -61.33 15.97
CA LEU A 108 -10.79 -60.52 14.87
C LEU A 108 -11.28 -61.02 13.50
N ARG A 109 -11.65 -62.31 13.38
CA ARG A 109 -12.25 -62.85 12.15
C ARG A 109 -13.55 -62.16 11.78
N ALA A 110 -14.43 -61.90 12.75
CA ALA A 110 -15.69 -61.21 12.49
C ALA A 110 -15.49 -59.76 12.01
N SER A 111 -14.45 -59.09 12.51
CA SER A 111 -14.14 -57.69 12.16
C SER A 111 -13.41 -57.51 10.83
N THR A 112 -12.80 -58.58 10.29
CA THR A 112 -11.95 -58.53 9.08
C THR A 112 -12.66 -59.06 7.82
N LEU A 113 -13.95 -59.40 7.92
CA LEU A 113 -14.75 -59.93 6.82
C LEU A 113 -14.84 -58.97 5.62
N ILE A 114 -14.55 -59.49 4.42
CA ILE A 114 -14.65 -58.71 3.17
C ILE A 114 -16.12 -58.71 2.70
N LYS A 115 -16.71 -57.52 2.57
CA LYS A 115 -18.04 -57.34 1.98
C LYS A 115 -17.91 -57.39 0.44
N LYS A 116 -18.56 -58.37 -0.20
CA LYS A 116 -18.71 -58.38 -1.67
C LYS A 116 -19.55 -57.17 -2.10
N THR A 117 -18.93 -56.15 -2.68
CA THR A 117 -19.65 -55.09 -3.38
C THR A 117 -20.44 -55.72 -4.52
N SER A 118 -21.74 -55.45 -4.57
CA SER A 118 -22.59 -56.06 -5.59
C SER A 118 -22.24 -55.49 -6.97
N ARG A 119 -22.40 -56.31 -8.02
CA ARG A 119 -22.15 -55.91 -9.41
C ARG A 119 -23.03 -54.74 -9.88
N GLU A 120 -24.12 -54.47 -9.15
CA GLU A 120 -25.06 -53.37 -9.40
C GLU A 120 -24.56 -52.04 -8.81
N GLU A 121 -24.01 -52.05 -7.59
CA GLU A 121 -23.42 -50.85 -6.95
C GLU A 121 -22.25 -50.30 -7.79
N VAL A 122 -21.37 -51.18 -8.28
CA VAL A 122 -20.23 -50.79 -9.13
C VAL A 122 -20.69 -50.21 -10.49
N LYS A 123 -21.85 -50.66 -11.00
CA LYS A 123 -22.41 -50.11 -12.24
C LYS A 123 -23.02 -48.73 -12.01
N GLU A 124 -23.65 -48.50 -10.87
CA GLU A 124 -24.28 -47.20 -10.57
C GLU A 124 -23.23 -46.12 -10.26
N GLU A 125 -22.15 -46.44 -9.54
CA GLU A 125 -21.03 -45.52 -9.34
C GLU A 125 -20.37 -45.12 -10.67
N ARG A 126 -20.18 -46.08 -11.59
CA ARG A 126 -19.66 -45.79 -12.94
C ARG A 126 -20.61 -44.89 -13.73
N ARG A 127 -21.93 -45.06 -13.58
CA ARG A 127 -22.93 -44.21 -14.22
C ARG A 127 -22.98 -42.81 -13.61
N ALA A 128 -22.84 -42.69 -12.29
CA ALA A 128 -22.77 -41.42 -11.59
C ALA A 128 -21.52 -40.62 -11.99
N ALA A 129 -20.35 -41.26 -12.02
CA ALA A 129 -19.11 -40.65 -12.51
C ALA A 129 -19.21 -40.25 -13.99
N ALA A 130 -19.91 -41.05 -14.82
CA ALA A 130 -20.18 -40.69 -16.21
C ALA A 130 -21.14 -39.49 -16.35
N ARG A 131 -22.12 -39.33 -15.45
CA ARG A 131 -23.00 -38.14 -15.42
C ARG A 131 -22.23 -36.89 -15.02
N GLU A 132 -21.44 -36.97 -13.95
CA GLU A 132 -20.63 -35.86 -13.45
C GLU A 132 -19.60 -35.36 -14.49
N THR A 133 -18.98 -36.26 -15.24
CA THR A 133 -18.06 -35.90 -16.33
C THR A 133 -18.74 -35.26 -17.54
N LEU A 134 -20.04 -35.51 -17.74
CA LEU A 134 -20.84 -34.92 -18.82
C LEU A 134 -21.54 -33.62 -18.40
N GLU A 135 -21.63 -33.33 -17.10
CA GLU A 135 -22.25 -32.11 -16.61
C GLU A 135 -21.36 -30.88 -16.88
N ARG A 136 -22.00 -29.82 -17.38
CA ARG A 136 -21.36 -28.50 -17.60
C ARG A 136 -22.19 -27.44 -16.88
N PRO A 137 -21.82 -27.03 -15.66
CA PRO A 137 -22.56 -26.01 -14.94
C PRO A 137 -22.47 -24.69 -15.70
N LEU A 138 -23.63 -24.16 -16.10
CA LEU A 138 -23.72 -22.91 -16.85
C LEU A 138 -23.30 -21.69 -16.03
N CYS A 139 -23.39 -21.77 -14.71
CA CYS A 139 -23.03 -20.68 -13.80
C CYS A 139 -22.57 -21.26 -12.45
N THR A 140 -21.50 -20.68 -11.90
CA THR A 140 -21.03 -20.96 -10.54
C THR A 140 -21.29 -19.75 -9.64
N LYS A 141 -21.28 -19.94 -8.31
CA LYS A 141 -21.43 -18.82 -7.35
C LYS A 141 -20.41 -17.70 -7.60
N GLU A 142 -19.20 -18.05 -8.05
CA GLU A 142 -18.13 -17.12 -8.39
C GLU A 142 -18.38 -16.42 -9.73
N SER A 143 -18.92 -17.14 -10.72
CA SER A 143 -19.31 -16.57 -12.01
C SER A 143 -20.42 -15.51 -11.88
N ILE A 144 -21.26 -15.57 -10.84
CA ILE A 144 -22.29 -14.54 -10.56
C ILE A 144 -21.64 -13.23 -10.09
N LEU A 145 -20.51 -13.32 -9.39
CA LEU A 145 -19.80 -12.17 -8.83
C LEU A 145 -18.81 -11.53 -9.82
N GLN A 146 -18.58 -12.17 -10.97
CA GLN A 146 -17.65 -11.71 -11.98
C GLN A 146 -18.39 -11.23 -13.21
N THR A 147 -17.97 -10.09 -13.77
CA THR A 147 -18.46 -9.61 -15.05
C THR A 147 -17.56 -10.14 -16.16
N PRO A 148 -18.04 -11.03 -17.04
CA PRO A 148 -17.19 -11.80 -17.96
C PRO A 148 -16.48 -10.94 -19.02
N ASN A 149 -17.08 -9.80 -19.40
CA ASN A 149 -16.60 -9.01 -20.54
C ASN A 149 -16.15 -7.58 -20.17
N VAL A 150 -16.21 -7.19 -18.89
CA VAL A 150 -15.91 -5.80 -18.49
C VAL A 150 -15.18 -5.78 -17.15
N SER A 151 -14.05 -5.06 -17.10
CA SER A 151 -13.33 -4.77 -15.87
C SER A 151 -13.54 -3.32 -15.47
N TYR A 152 -14.03 -3.10 -14.25
CA TYR A 152 -14.23 -1.76 -13.68
C TYR A 152 -13.03 -1.26 -12.87
N LYS A 153 -11.85 -1.89 -13.01
CA LYS A 153 -10.63 -1.48 -12.30
C LYS A 153 -10.26 -0.01 -12.55
N TYR A 154 -10.61 0.53 -13.72
CA TYR A 154 -10.40 1.94 -14.06
C TYR A 154 -11.19 2.91 -13.15
N LEU A 155 -12.32 2.48 -12.58
CA LEU A 155 -13.08 3.30 -11.62
C LEU A 155 -12.31 3.47 -10.30
N LEU A 156 -11.61 2.43 -9.85
CA LEU A 156 -10.75 2.50 -8.66
C LEU A 156 -9.59 3.48 -8.88
N THR A 157 -8.95 3.43 -10.05
CA THR A 157 -7.88 4.38 -10.38
C THR A 157 -8.42 5.81 -10.47
N TYR A 158 -9.56 6.01 -11.14
CA TYR A 158 -10.22 7.32 -11.24
C TYR A 158 -10.61 7.89 -9.87
N CYS A 159 -11.24 7.08 -9.01
CA CYS A 159 -11.62 7.50 -7.66
C CYS A 159 -10.40 7.87 -6.81
N ASN A 160 -9.34 7.06 -6.85
CA ASN A 160 -8.11 7.34 -6.11
C ASN A 160 -7.43 8.63 -6.58
N GLU A 161 -7.40 8.87 -7.89
CA GLU A 161 -6.84 10.09 -8.47
C GLU A 161 -7.67 11.32 -8.11
N SER A 162 -9.00 11.22 -8.18
CA SER A 162 -9.93 12.27 -7.74
C SER A 162 -9.78 12.60 -6.26
N MET A 163 -9.63 11.59 -5.40
CA MET A 163 -9.39 11.77 -3.96
C MET A 163 -8.03 12.45 -3.68
N LYS A 164 -6.96 12.05 -4.39
CA LYS A 164 -5.65 12.71 -4.31
C LYS A 164 -5.72 14.17 -4.75
N ASN A 165 -6.41 14.45 -5.85
CA ASN A 165 -6.57 15.82 -6.36
C ASN A 165 -7.38 16.69 -5.39
N ARG A 166 -8.46 16.18 -4.79
CA ARG A 166 -9.21 16.88 -3.73
C ARG A 166 -8.34 17.17 -2.51
N LYS A 167 -7.49 16.22 -2.10
CA LYS A 167 -6.56 16.41 -0.97
C LYS A 167 -5.53 17.52 -1.28
N ARG A 168 -4.91 17.48 -2.46
CA ARG A 168 -4.00 18.54 -2.93
C ARG A 168 -4.68 19.91 -2.99
N GLN A 169 -5.91 19.97 -3.50
CA GLN A 169 -6.67 21.22 -3.56
C GLN A 169 -6.97 21.78 -2.15
N ARG A 170 -7.40 20.93 -1.21
CA ARG A 170 -7.64 21.33 0.19
C ARG A 170 -6.37 21.79 0.90
N GLU A 171 -5.25 21.12 0.65
CA GLU A 171 -3.95 21.54 1.19
C GLU A 171 -3.54 22.89 0.60
N SER A 172 -3.71 23.12 -0.70
CA SER A 172 -3.40 24.42 -1.32
C SER A 172 -4.34 25.56 -0.90
N SER A 173 -5.60 25.29 -0.55
CA SER A 173 -6.54 26.32 -0.11
C SER A 173 -6.36 26.74 1.34
N ASN A 174 -5.73 25.89 2.16
CA ASN A 174 -5.56 26.13 3.60
C ASN A 174 -4.15 26.60 3.99
N LEU A 175 -3.20 26.64 3.03
CA LEU A 175 -1.86 27.13 3.30
C LEU A 175 -1.84 28.66 3.29
N SER A 176 -1.20 29.22 4.32
CA SER A 176 -0.92 30.65 4.39
C SER A 176 0.07 31.06 3.28
N PHE A 177 -0.01 32.32 2.82
CA PHE A 177 0.93 32.86 1.84
C PHE A 177 2.40 32.61 2.23
N LEU A 178 2.72 32.79 3.52
CA LEU A 178 4.05 32.54 4.06
C LEU A 178 4.50 31.08 3.88
N GLU A 179 3.63 30.11 4.17
CA GLU A 179 3.95 28.69 4.02
C GLU A 179 4.04 28.25 2.56
N GLU A 180 3.26 28.86 1.67
CA GLU A 180 3.41 28.65 0.23
C GLU A 180 4.78 29.12 -0.25
N VAL A 181 5.18 30.34 0.15
CA VAL A 181 6.47 30.92 -0.22
C VAL A 181 7.62 30.06 0.26
N LEU A 182 7.62 29.65 1.53
CA LEU A 182 8.67 28.80 2.11
C LEU A 182 8.79 27.41 1.45
N LYS A 183 7.71 26.89 0.84
CA LYS A 183 7.67 25.58 0.17
C LYS A 183 8.06 25.63 -1.31
N LEU A 184 8.37 26.80 -1.88
CA LEU A 184 8.72 26.90 -3.29
C LEU A 184 10.07 26.20 -3.58
N PRO A 185 10.16 25.37 -4.64
CA PRO A 185 11.43 24.74 -5.02
C PRO A 185 12.43 25.81 -5.49
N HIS A 186 13.57 25.91 -4.80
CA HIS A 186 14.65 26.85 -5.13
C HIS A 186 15.89 26.10 -5.64
N LYS A 187 16.63 26.72 -6.57
CA LYS A 187 17.77 26.08 -7.27
C LYS A 187 18.98 25.86 -6.36
N SER A 188 19.11 26.66 -5.30
CA SER A 188 20.09 26.52 -4.23
C SER A 188 19.41 25.89 -3.02
N GLN A 189 19.81 24.67 -2.65
CA GLN A 189 19.17 23.87 -1.60
C GLN A 189 19.41 24.40 -0.17
N ASP A 190 20.22 25.45 0.01
CA ASP A 190 20.70 25.89 1.33
C ASP A 190 19.99 27.14 1.90
N ILE A 191 19.18 27.86 1.12
CA ILE A 191 18.53 29.10 1.59
C ILE A 191 17.03 29.04 1.29
N PRO A 192 16.15 29.03 2.31
CA PRO A 192 14.71 29.01 2.09
C PRO A 192 14.26 30.28 1.35
N PRO A 193 13.32 30.18 0.40
CA PRO A 193 12.78 31.33 -0.30
C PRO A 193 12.11 32.31 0.68
N HIS A 194 12.62 33.54 0.73
CA HIS A 194 12.10 34.61 1.59
C HIS A 194 11.01 35.44 0.89
N PRO A 195 10.00 35.95 1.62
CA PRO A 195 9.03 36.89 1.07
C PRO A 195 9.69 38.21 0.69
N ILE A 196 9.22 38.82 -0.41
CA ILE A 196 9.78 40.04 -0.98
C ILE A 196 8.90 41.25 -0.64
N ILE A 197 9.53 42.35 -0.24
CA ILE A 197 8.92 43.67 -0.11
C ILE A 197 9.50 44.58 -1.19
N LEU A 198 8.64 45.13 -2.04
CA LEU A 198 9.04 46.10 -3.06
C LEU A 198 8.91 47.51 -2.52
N VAL A 199 9.99 48.27 -2.63
CA VAL A 199 10.08 49.68 -2.24
C VAL A 199 10.45 50.48 -3.48
N PRO A 200 9.96 51.70 -3.67
CA PRO A 200 10.25 52.41 -4.90
C PRO A 200 11.66 53.05 -4.92
N SER A 201 12.17 53.27 -6.13
CA SER A 201 13.55 53.76 -6.36
C SER A 201 13.72 55.24 -6.10
N ASN A 202 12.65 56.02 -6.35
CA ASN A 202 12.75 57.47 -6.24
C ASN A 202 12.65 57.87 -4.77
N GLN A 203 13.67 58.54 -4.27
CA GLN A 203 13.64 59.18 -2.95
C GLN A 203 12.68 60.37 -3.00
N SER A 204 11.62 60.27 -2.22
CA SER A 204 10.66 61.36 -2.01
C SER A 204 10.43 61.53 -0.51
N PRO A 205 10.41 62.77 0.00
CA PRO A 205 10.23 63.01 1.42
C PRO A 205 8.82 62.53 1.84
N GLY A 206 8.78 61.74 2.90
CA GLY A 206 7.57 61.07 3.39
C GLY A 206 7.29 59.69 2.77
N ASN A 207 8.14 59.23 1.84
CA ASN A 207 8.07 57.90 1.24
C ASN A 207 9.25 57.01 1.66
N LEU A 208 9.09 55.69 1.49
CA LEU A 208 10.17 54.73 1.70
C LEU A 208 10.96 54.50 0.41
N CYS A 209 12.26 54.35 0.55
CA CYS A 209 13.24 53.94 -0.44
C CYS A 209 14.12 52.82 0.17
N LEU A 210 14.97 52.17 -0.63
CA LEU A 210 15.84 51.11 -0.13
C LEU A 210 16.74 51.57 1.05
N HIS A 211 17.15 52.84 1.05
CA HIS A 211 18.04 53.41 2.07
C HIS A 211 17.37 53.59 3.42
N ASN A 212 16.11 54.02 3.46
CA ASN A 212 15.37 54.26 4.72
C ASN A 212 14.53 53.06 5.16
N ALA A 213 14.22 52.13 4.25
CA ALA A 213 13.34 51.00 4.53
C ALA A 213 13.85 50.13 5.67
N LEU A 214 15.16 49.86 5.73
CA LEU A 214 15.73 49.01 6.80
C LEU A 214 15.51 49.64 8.18
N GLN A 215 15.82 50.93 8.33
CA GLN A 215 15.72 51.63 9.61
C GLN A 215 14.26 51.81 10.06
N PHE A 216 13.37 52.12 9.12
CA PHE A 216 11.95 52.25 9.41
C PHE A 216 11.33 50.90 9.76
N LEU A 217 11.59 49.86 8.97
CA LEU A 217 10.95 48.54 9.13
C LEU A 217 11.49 47.77 10.35
N ASP A 218 12.76 47.93 10.70
CA ASP A 218 13.39 47.30 11.87
C ASP A 218 13.20 48.15 13.14
N LYS A 219 13.70 49.39 13.12
CA LYS A 219 13.79 50.26 14.32
C LYS A 219 12.59 51.19 14.51
N GLY A 220 11.74 51.38 13.49
CA GLY A 220 10.58 52.26 13.57
C GLY A 220 10.91 53.75 13.50
N ILE A 221 12.05 54.10 12.92
CA ILE A 221 12.54 55.48 12.82
C ILE A 221 12.60 55.86 11.34
N TYR A 222 11.89 56.93 10.96
CA TYR A 222 11.93 57.46 9.60
C TYR A 222 13.01 58.53 9.46
N MET A 223 13.94 58.32 8.52
CA MET A 223 15.03 59.24 8.20
C MET A 223 14.92 59.71 6.75
N GLU A 224 14.97 61.03 6.55
CA GLU A 224 14.85 61.70 5.25
C GLU A 224 16.21 61.85 4.56
N ASP A 225 17.21 62.23 5.36
CA ASP A 225 18.59 62.43 4.91
C ASP A 225 19.42 61.20 5.28
N ILE A 226 19.56 60.29 4.31
CA ILE A 226 20.48 59.17 4.43
C ILE A 226 21.58 59.43 3.42
N GLN A 227 22.82 59.43 3.88
CA GLN A 227 24.00 59.57 3.03
C GLN A 227 23.93 58.55 1.89
N ASP A 228 24.14 59.02 0.65
CA ASP A 228 24.11 58.22 -0.60
C ASP A 228 25.26 57.19 -0.63
N TYR A 229 25.14 56.17 0.21
CA TYR A 229 25.97 54.97 0.10
C TYR A 229 25.28 54.00 -0.84
N ALA A 230 26.01 53.49 -1.83
CA ALA A 230 25.51 52.45 -2.72
C ALA A 230 25.16 51.20 -1.90
N ILE A 231 23.86 50.94 -1.73
CA ILE A 231 23.37 49.74 -1.04
C ILE A 231 23.26 48.60 -2.06
N MET A 232 23.89 47.46 -1.76
CA MET A 232 23.71 46.26 -2.57
C MET A 232 22.32 45.66 -2.32
N GLN A 233 21.58 45.39 -3.40
CA GLN A 233 20.31 44.66 -3.36
C GLN A 233 20.56 43.14 -3.39
N PRO A 234 19.77 42.31 -2.68
CA PRO A 234 18.66 42.66 -1.79
C PRO A 234 19.11 43.04 -0.37
N VAL A 235 18.35 43.93 0.28
CA VAL A 235 18.52 44.19 1.72
C VAL A 235 17.73 43.14 2.48
N MET A 236 18.41 42.38 3.35
CA MET A 236 17.80 41.35 4.17
C MET A 236 17.29 41.93 5.49
N LEU A 237 16.05 41.62 5.84
CA LEU A 237 15.42 42.01 7.09
C LEU A 237 14.91 40.77 7.84
N THR A 238 15.45 40.49 9.01
CA THR A 238 14.99 39.37 9.85
C THR A 238 14.03 39.88 10.92
N ARG A 239 12.80 39.34 10.96
CA ARG A 239 11.81 39.71 11.97
C ARG A 239 11.08 38.49 12.51
N LYS A 240 10.81 38.52 13.81
CA LYS A 240 9.93 37.54 14.46
C LYS A 240 8.47 37.91 14.15
N VAL A 241 7.81 37.07 13.38
CA VAL A 241 6.38 37.20 13.04
C VAL A 241 5.65 36.06 13.76
N ARG A 242 4.85 36.41 14.77
CA ARG A 242 4.29 35.46 15.76
C ARG A 242 5.40 34.59 16.39
N ASP A 243 5.39 33.28 16.16
CA ASP A 243 6.38 32.32 16.68
C ASP A 243 7.44 31.90 15.66
N LYS A 244 7.42 32.45 14.45
CA LYS A 244 8.38 32.12 13.38
C LYS A 244 9.32 33.29 13.13
N ILE A 245 10.62 33.00 13.03
CA ILE A 245 11.61 33.97 12.54
C ILE A 245 11.58 33.92 11.02
N VAL A 246 11.26 35.04 10.38
CA VAL A 246 11.13 35.16 8.93
C VAL A 246 12.13 36.19 8.45
N ASN A 247 12.93 35.84 7.44
CA ASN A 247 13.72 36.83 6.74
C ASN A 247 12.93 37.33 5.52
N PHE A 248 13.01 38.63 5.28
CA PHE A 248 12.37 39.34 4.18
C PHE A 248 13.47 39.90 3.27
N GLU A 249 13.23 39.83 1.97
CA GLU A 249 14.08 40.43 0.94
C GLU A 249 13.46 41.76 0.50
N ILE A 250 14.17 42.87 0.70
CA ILE A 250 13.74 44.18 0.22
C ILE A 250 14.43 44.46 -1.11
N TYR A 251 13.62 44.69 -2.12
CA TYR A 251 14.06 45.06 -3.47
C TYR A 251 13.48 46.40 -3.85
N ASP A 252 14.23 47.08 -4.70
CA ASP A 252 13.77 48.31 -5.33
C ASP A 252 13.62 48.11 -6.85
N GLN A 253 14.62 47.52 -7.52
CA GLN A 253 14.53 47.23 -8.94
C GLN A 253 13.93 45.85 -9.21
N THR A 254 12.97 45.79 -10.15
CA THR A 254 12.30 44.55 -10.56
C THR A 254 12.86 43.95 -11.86
N LEU A 255 13.91 44.53 -12.46
CA LEU A 255 14.45 44.12 -13.76
C LEU A 255 15.01 42.69 -13.77
N THR A 256 15.52 42.21 -12.64
CA THR A 256 16.10 40.86 -12.49
C THR A 256 15.07 39.82 -12.03
N PHE A 257 13.78 40.18 -11.97
CA PHE A 257 12.76 39.31 -11.37
C PHE A 257 12.29 38.21 -12.32
N ASN A 258 12.47 36.97 -11.87
CA ASN A 258 11.86 35.80 -12.49
C ASN A 258 10.42 35.59 -12.00
N LYS A 259 9.66 34.74 -12.69
CA LYS A 259 8.29 34.34 -12.28
C LYS A 259 8.22 33.86 -10.82
N ASN A 260 9.27 33.19 -10.33
CA ASN A 260 9.36 32.74 -8.94
C ASN A 260 9.54 33.90 -7.95
N HIS A 261 10.27 34.96 -8.31
CA HIS A 261 10.41 36.14 -7.44
C HIS A 261 9.05 36.84 -7.29
N TRP A 262 8.33 37.05 -8.39
CA TRP A 262 6.97 37.59 -8.36
C TRP A 262 6.00 36.78 -7.51
N ARG A 263 6.17 35.45 -7.44
CA ARG A 263 5.37 34.61 -6.53
C ARG A 263 5.64 34.88 -5.05
N ARG A 264 6.83 35.39 -4.70
CA ARG A 264 7.25 35.71 -3.32
C ARG A 264 6.97 37.15 -2.91
N VAL A 265 6.59 38.03 -3.84
CA VAL A 265 6.24 39.42 -3.53
C VAL A 265 4.99 39.44 -2.66
N ALA A 266 5.15 39.98 -1.46
CA ALA A 266 4.13 40.01 -0.43
C ALA A 266 3.55 41.42 -0.25
N ALA A 267 4.42 42.43 -0.27
CA ALA A 267 4.05 43.83 -0.10
C ALA A 267 4.75 44.73 -1.10
N VAL A 268 4.08 45.86 -1.39
CA VAL A 268 4.55 46.88 -2.32
C VAL A 268 4.31 48.25 -1.71
N PHE A 269 5.33 49.10 -1.67
CA PHE A 269 5.21 50.53 -1.42
C PHE A 269 5.00 51.28 -2.72
N VAL A 270 3.92 52.06 -2.77
CA VAL A 270 3.44 52.77 -3.96
C VAL A 270 3.83 54.24 -3.88
N GLN A 271 4.19 54.85 -5.01
CA GLN A 271 4.51 56.29 -5.08
C GLN A 271 3.31 57.16 -5.51
N GLY A 272 2.36 56.60 -6.26
CA GLY A 272 1.19 57.30 -6.77
C GLY A 272 1.04 57.27 -8.29
N PRO A 273 2.11 57.48 -9.08
CA PRO A 273 2.03 57.38 -10.53
C PRO A 273 1.88 55.94 -11.04
N ARG A 274 1.05 55.75 -12.07
CA ARG A 274 0.79 54.42 -12.67
C ARG A 274 2.00 53.81 -13.37
N TYR A 275 2.94 54.63 -13.84
CA TYR A 275 4.13 54.13 -14.54
C TYR A 275 5.00 53.22 -13.66
N GLN A 276 4.87 53.31 -12.32
CA GLN A 276 5.55 52.42 -11.38
C GLN A 276 5.29 50.94 -11.69
N PHE A 277 4.09 50.61 -12.21
CA PHE A 277 3.65 49.23 -12.45
C PHE A 277 3.84 48.76 -13.90
N LYS A 278 4.45 49.57 -14.77
CA LYS A 278 4.48 49.31 -16.23
C LYS A 278 5.12 47.96 -16.59
N ASP A 279 6.18 47.59 -15.89
CA ASP A 279 6.96 46.37 -16.17
C ASP A 279 6.58 45.18 -15.26
N TRP A 280 5.44 45.27 -14.56
CA TRP A 280 5.04 44.29 -13.55
C TRP A 280 4.03 43.28 -14.12
N PRO A 281 4.04 42.02 -13.65
CA PRO A 281 2.97 41.09 -13.98
C PRO A 281 1.66 41.63 -13.41
N LEU A 282 0.66 41.83 -14.28
CA LEU A 282 -0.64 42.46 -13.96
C LEU A 282 -0.58 43.99 -13.77
N GLY A 283 0.47 44.67 -14.23
CA GLY A 283 0.56 46.14 -14.16
C GLY A 283 -0.59 46.90 -14.84
N ASN A 284 -1.21 46.29 -15.84
CA ASN A 284 -2.37 46.84 -16.54
C ASN A 284 -3.67 46.78 -15.71
N ASP A 285 -3.78 45.82 -14.78
CA ASP A 285 -4.95 45.63 -13.90
C ASP A 285 -4.51 45.73 -12.44
N LEU A 286 -4.46 46.97 -11.96
CA LEU A 286 -4.04 47.28 -10.59
C LEU A 286 -4.99 46.67 -9.55
N VAL A 287 -6.26 46.42 -9.89
CA VAL A 287 -7.21 45.78 -8.97
C VAL A 287 -6.76 44.35 -8.70
N GLN A 288 -6.45 43.58 -9.75
CA GLN A 288 -5.93 42.22 -9.60
C GLN A 288 -4.55 42.21 -8.93
N LEU A 289 -3.70 43.19 -9.24
CA LEU A 289 -2.39 43.32 -8.58
C LEU A 289 -2.58 43.43 -7.06
N PHE A 290 -3.38 44.38 -6.57
CA PHE A 290 -3.59 44.60 -5.13
C PHE A 290 -4.46 43.54 -4.43
N LEU A 291 -5.10 42.64 -5.18
CA LEU A 291 -5.66 41.39 -4.62
C LEU A 291 -4.57 40.34 -4.39
N SER A 292 -3.53 40.32 -5.24
CA SER A 292 -2.44 39.35 -5.16
C SER A 292 -1.28 39.79 -4.25
N VAL A 293 -1.09 41.10 -4.05
CA VAL A 293 -0.05 41.69 -3.18
C VAL A 293 -0.64 42.79 -2.31
N ARG A 294 -0.07 43.03 -1.12
CA ARG A 294 -0.53 44.10 -0.24
C ARG A 294 0.15 45.43 -0.60
N GLY A 295 -0.62 46.41 -1.05
CA GLY A 295 -0.12 47.75 -1.35
C GLY A 295 -0.13 48.67 -0.13
N PHE A 296 0.94 49.43 0.05
CA PHE A 296 1.10 50.47 1.07
C PHE A 296 1.46 51.79 0.41
N TYR A 297 0.88 52.88 0.91
CA TYR A 297 1.19 54.22 0.45
C TYR A 297 1.58 55.08 1.65
N MET A 298 2.85 55.51 1.69
CA MET A 298 3.35 56.31 2.78
C MET A 298 3.43 57.77 2.36
N LYS A 299 2.94 58.66 3.22
CA LYS A 299 2.99 60.10 3.01
C LYS A 299 3.00 60.84 4.34
N TYR A 300 3.34 62.12 4.30
CA TYR A 300 3.12 62.97 5.47
C TYR A 300 1.64 63.28 5.69
N HIS A 301 1.29 63.49 6.95
CA HIS A 301 -0.06 63.86 7.36
C HIS A 301 -0.56 65.19 6.75
N ASP A 302 0.34 66.14 6.51
CA ASP A 302 0.03 67.46 5.94
C ASP A 302 -0.08 67.46 4.41
N VAL A 303 0.31 66.38 3.74
CA VAL A 303 0.28 66.27 2.27
C VAL A 303 -1.00 65.55 1.82
N PRO A 304 -1.78 66.10 0.89
CA PRO A 304 -2.96 65.42 0.34
C PRO A 304 -2.54 64.14 -0.40
N ALA A 305 -3.37 63.09 -0.31
CA ALA A 305 -3.11 61.86 -1.06
C ALA A 305 -3.43 62.08 -2.54
N ASP A 306 -2.60 61.51 -3.41
CA ASP A 306 -2.81 61.50 -4.86
C ASP A 306 -4.17 60.85 -5.20
N GLU A 307 -4.88 61.40 -6.18
CA GLU A 307 -6.19 60.91 -6.62
C GLU A 307 -6.14 59.47 -7.12
N ASN A 308 -5.01 59.07 -7.72
CA ASN A 308 -4.81 57.71 -8.19
C ASN A 308 -4.80 56.71 -7.03
N VAL A 309 -4.10 57.06 -5.94
CA VAL A 309 -3.96 56.21 -4.75
C VAL A 309 -5.30 56.00 -4.05
N LYS A 310 -6.18 57.01 -4.05
CA LYS A 310 -7.53 56.88 -3.48
C LYS A 310 -8.40 55.83 -4.19
N LYS A 311 -8.11 55.56 -5.47
CA LYS A 311 -8.84 54.55 -6.27
C LYS A 311 -8.30 53.14 -6.06
N TRP A 312 -7.13 52.98 -5.43
CA TRP A 312 -6.47 51.70 -5.27
C TRP A 312 -6.72 51.10 -3.89
N ASN A 313 -6.73 49.76 -3.81
CA ASN A 313 -6.83 49.04 -2.53
C ASN A 313 -5.46 49.02 -1.81
N VAL A 314 -5.03 50.18 -1.36
CA VAL A 314 -3.75 50.38 -0.67
C VAL A 314 -3.96 50.97 0.71
N LYS A 315 -3.18 50.50 1.68
CA LYS A 315 -3.22 51.03 3.04
C LYS A 315 -2.38 52.29 3.11
N GLN A 316 -2.98 53.41 3.54
CA GLN A 316 -2.28 54.67 3.71
C GLN A 316 -1.59 54.70 5.09
N LEU A 317 -0.31 55.02 5.11
CA LEU A 317 0.52 55.19 6.29
C LEU A 317 0.88 56.68 6.40
N LEU A 318 0.45 57.33 7.48
CA LEU A 318 0.53 58.78 7.64
C LEU A 318 1.63 59.15 8.64
N ILE A 319 2.78 59.61 8.16
CA ILE A 319 3.90 60.03 9.00
C ILE A 319 3.77 61.50 9.41
N ASN A 320 4.20 61.81 10.63
CA ASN A 320 4.24 63.18 11.16
C ASN A 320 5.65 63.76 11.08
N ARG A 321 5.79 64.94 10.47
CA ARG A 321 7.10 65.63 10.39
C ARG A 321 7.69 65.98 11.76
N ASN A 322 6.83 66.42 12.69
CA ASN A 322 7.25 66.97 13.99
C ASN A 322 7.15 65.94 15.14
N LYS A 323 6.43 64.83 14.95
CA LYS A 323 6.18 63.82 15.99
C LYS A 323 6.79 62.47 15.62
N ARG A 324 8.12 62.41 15.50
CA ARG A 324 8.86 61.18 15.11
C ARG A 324 8.69 60.01 16.08
N HIS A 325 8.33 60.27 17.34
CA HIS A 325 8.00 59.21 18.31
C HIS A 325 6.74 58.42 17.91
N MET A 326 5.89 58.95 17.01
CA MET A 326 4.72 58.26 16.47
C MET A 326 5.07 57.32 15.29
N ASP A 327 6.28 57.41 14.75
CA ASP A 327 6.72 56.57 13.61
C ASP A 327 6.67 55.08 13.97
N ARG A 328 6.98 54.75 15.23
CA ARG A 328 6.86 53.39 15.77
C ARG A 328 5.41 52.87 15.76
N THR A 329 4.43 53.74 15.98
CA THR A 329 3.01 53.38 15.91
C THR A 329 2.63 53.02 14.47
N ILE A 330 3.12 53.78 13.50
CA ILE A 330 2.87 53.57 12.07
C ILE A 330 3.57 52.30 11.58
N GLN A 331 4.78 52.04 12.06
CA GLN A 331 5.51 50.79 11.82
C GLN A 331 4.69 49.58 12.34
N ASN A 332 4.15 49.67 13.57
CA ASN A 332 3.30 48.61 14.11
C ASN A 332 2.02 48.40 13.30
N GLU A 333 1.39 49.48 12.82
CA GLU A 333 0.21 49.41 11.95
C GLU A 333 0.54 48.73 10.60
N PHE A 334 1.67 49.08 9.99
CA PHE A 334 2.18 48.41 8.79
C PHE A 334 2.33 46.91 9.03
N TRP A 335 3.03 46.53 10.11
CA TRP A 335 3.28 45.12 10.40
C TRP A 335 2.01 44.36 10.75
N ALA A 336 1.06 44.94 11.48
CA ALA A 336 -0.21 44.29 11.78
C ALA A 336 -0.99 43.96 10.49
N GLU A 337 -1.07 44.90 9.55
CA GLU A 337 -1.71 44.70 8.24
C GLU A 337 -0.93 43.72 7.36
N PHE A 338 0.39 43.80 7.36
CA PHE A 338 1.24 42.92 6.58
C PHE A 338 1.21 41.48 7.10
N GLU A 339 1.27 41.27 8.40
CA GLU A 339 1.14 39.95 9.03
C GLU A 339 -0.22 39.34 8.74
N LYS A 340 -1.30 40.12 8.83
CA LYS A 340 -2.65 39.67 8.44
C LYS A 340 -2.67 39.15 7.00
N PHE A 341 -1.96 39.80 6.09
CA PHE A 341 -1.82 39.35 4.71
C PHE A 341 -0.95 38.09 4.58
N LEU A 342 0.19 38.03 5.27
CA LEU A 342 1.10 36.86 5.25
C LEU A 342 0.41 35.56 5.71
N PHE A 343 -0.52 35.66 6.66
CA PHE A 343 -1.30 34.54 7.16
C PHE A 343 -2.63 34.32 6.43
N SER A 344 -3.02 35.23 5.53
CA SER A 344 -4.18 35.04 4.66
C SER A 344 -3.86 34.02 3.56
N PRO A 345 -4.85 33.22 3.12
CA PRO A 345 -4.71 32.44 1.90
C PRO A 345 -4.46 33.37 0.71
N ARG A 346 -3.61 32.93 -0.22
CA ARG A 346 -3.28 33.68 -1.43
C ARG A 346 -4.50 33.76 -2.35
N TYR A 347 -4.72 34.93 -2.96
CA TYR A 347 -5.64 35.05 -4.09
C TYR A 347 -5.07 34.31 -5.30
N ASN A 348 -5.53 33.07 -5.51
CA ASN A 348 -5.20 32.29 -6.71
C ASN A 348 -6.22 32.59 -7.79
N LYS A 349 -5.77 33.15 -8.92
CA LYS A 349 -6.54 33.32 -10.16
C LYS A 349 -6.81 31.97 -10.86
N SER A 350 -7.21 30.94 -10.11
CA SER A 350 -7.68 29.68 -10.65
C SER A 350 -9.20 29.71 -10.74
N ARG A 351 -9.69 30.54 -11.66
CA ARG A 351 -10.90 30.32 -12.46
C ARG A 351 -10.79 31.11 -13.75
#